data_AF-A0A3C1ZE55-F1
#
_entry.id   AF-A0A3C1ZE55-F1
#
_cell.length_a   1.000
_cell.length_b   1.000
_cell.length_c   1.000
_cell.angle_alpha   90.00
_cell.angle_beta   90.00
_cell.angle_gamma   90.00
#
_symmetry.space_group_name_H-M   'P 1'
#
loop_
_entity.id
_entity.type
_entity.pdbx_description
1 polymer ?
#
loop_
_entity_poly.entity_id
_entity_poly.type
_entity_poly.pdbx_seq_one_letter_code
_entity_poly.pdbx_strand_id
1 'polypeptide(L)'
;MVIQRLQNLYLLLAAIIMAVFVFVPVMNVTSEAGLFTLSALSTGISGNPMQPHWLLLCLDVLIVVMLVATLFKFKDLRLQMKLCKVNLTLIVALILSIFVMWFLQRGHGIAVMTLWMMLPFAAMVLTMMANGCIKNDRKLLSDSERLR
;
A
#
# COMPACT_ATOMS: atom_id res chain seq x y z
N MET A 1 23.13 2.18 -18.90
CA MET A 1 22.66 2.83 -17.64
C MET A 1 21.16 3.17 -17.68
N VAL A 2 20.25 2.29 -18.16
CA VAL A 2 18.80 2.61 -18.26
C VAL A 2 17.92 1.72 -17.38
N ILE A 3 18.49 0.65 -16.83
CA ILE A 3 17.79 -0.44 -16.16
C ILE A 3 17.18 -0.03 -14.78
N GLN A 4 17.85 0.83 -14.00
CA GLN A 4 17.34 1.35 -12.72
C GLN A 4 16.14 2.30 -12.81
N ARG A 5 15.85 2.89 -13.98
CA ARG A 5 14.81 3.94 -14.07
C ARG A 5 13.38 3.37 -14.03
N LEU A 6 13.18 2.18 -14.60
CA LEU A 6 11.85 1.53 -14.63
C LEU A 6 11.39 1.12 -13.22
N GLN A 7 12.34 0.67 -12.40
CA GLN A 7 12.10 0.27 -11.02
C GLN A 7 11.59 1.42 -10.15
N ASN A 8 12.23 2.59 -10.23
CA ASN A 8 11.80 3.78 -9.51
C ASN A 8 10.42 4.26 -10.00
N LEU A 9 10.10 4.08 -11.29
CA LEU A 9 8.77 4.39 -11.83
C LEU A 9 7.67 3.54 -11.18
N TYR A 10 7.89 2.22 -11.06
CA TYR A 10 6.91 1.33 -10.40
C TYR A 10 6.72 1.65 -8.91
N LEU A 11 7.82 1.96 -8.20
CA LEU A 11 7.78 2.40 -6.81
C LEU A 11 7.03 3.73 -6.64
N LEU A 12 7.24 4.66 -7.57
CA LEU A 12 6.56 5.96 -7.57
C LEU A 12 5.06 5.80 -7.87
N LEU A 13 4.70 4.96 -8.83
CA LEU A 13 3.30 4.65 -9.12
C LEU A 13 2.60 4.01 -7.92
N ALA A 14 3.27 3.05 -7.25
CA ALA A 14 2.75 2.44 -6.02
C ALA A 14 2.57 3.46 -4.90
N ALA A 15 3.51 4.40 -4.73
CA ALA A 15 3.40 5.48 -3.75
C ALA A 15 2.20 6.40 -4.02
N ILE A 16 1.96 6.75 -5.28
CA ILE A 16 0.80 7.55 -5.68
C ILE A 16 -0.50 6.80 -5.40
N ILE A 17 -0.58 5.51 -5.73
CA ILE A 17 -1.79 4.71 -5.49
C ILE A 17 -2.09 4.61 -3.99
N MET A 18 -1.06 4.38 -3.15
CA MET A 18 -1.22 4.37 -1.70
C MET A 18 -1.59 5.76 -1.16
N ALA A 19 -1.01 6.84 -1.70
CA ALA A 19 -1.39 8.20 -1.31
C ALA A 19 -2.85 8.52 -1.66
N VAL A 20 -3.35 8.04 -2.81
CA VAL A 20 -4.77 8.16 -3.18
C VAL A 20 -5.65 7.30 -2.27
N PHE A 21 -5.18 6.11 -1.88
CA PHE A 21 -5.93 5.21 -0.99
C PHE A 21 -6.31 5.85 0.35
N VAL A 22 -5.46 6.74 0.90
CA VAL A 22 -5.75 7.54 2.11
C VAL A 22 -7.10 8.28 2.01
N PHE A 23 -7.44 8.80 0.83
CA PHE A 23 -8.61 9.66 0.62
C PHE A 23 -9.87 8.88 0.21
N VAL A 24 -9.77 7.56 0.06
CA VAL A 24 -10.81 6.76 -0.56
C VAL A 24 -11.56 5.91 0.48
N PRO A 25 -12.90 5.77 0.37
CA PRO A 25 -13.67 4.93 1.27
C PRO A 25 -13.46 3.43 1.00
N VAL A 26 -13.02 2.70 2.02
CA VAL A 26 -12.66 1.28 1.94
C VAL A 26 -13.88 0.37 2.11
N MET A 27 -14.79 0.71 3.04
CA MET A 27 -15.96 -0.12 3.34
C MET A 27 -17.17 0.74 3.69
N ASN A 28 -18.36 0.30 3.27
CA ASN A 28 -19.63 0.89 3.67
C ASN A 28 -20.42 -0.16 4.46
N VAL A 29 -20.70 0.10 5.73
CA VAL A 29 -21.52 -0.77 6.57
C VAL A 29 -22.92 -0.15 6.65
N THR A 30 -23.92 -0.88 6.16
CA THR A 30 -25.31 -0.44 6.25
C THR A 30 -25.96 -1.10 7.47
N SER A 31 -26.39 -0.30 8.45
CA SER A 31 -27.15 -0.76 9.62
C SER A 31 -28.49 -0.03 9.70
N GLU A 32 -29.44 -0.53 10.48
CA GLU A 32 -30.78 0.06 10.65
C GLU A 32 -30.74 1.51 11.18
N ALA A 33 -29.60 1.94 11.75
CA ALA A 33 -29.37 3.30 12.24
C ALA A 33 -28.67 4.25 11.22
N GLY A 34 -28.26 3.79 10.03
CA GLY A 34 -27.63 4.61 8.99
C GLY A 34 -26.51 3.94 8.20
N LEU A 35 -26.02 4.64 7.17
CA LEU A 35 -24.86 4.24 6.36
C LEU A 35 -23.56 4.66 7.07
N PHE A 36 -22.72 3.69 7.45
CA PHE A 36 -21.39 3.95 8.01
C PHE A 36 -20.34 3.79 6.92
N THR A 37 -19.61 4.86 6.62
CA THR A 37 -18.48 4.83 5.70
C THR A 37 -17.18 4.69 6.51
N LEU A 38 -16.39 3.67 6.21
CA LEU A 38 -15.04 3.47 6.72
C LEU A 38 -14.04 3.85 5.64
N SER A 39 -13.32 4.94 5.88
CA SER A 39 -12.13 5.36 5.14
C SER A 39 -10.97 5.54 6.13
N ALA A 40 -9.73 5.51 5.65
CA ALA A 40 -8.57 5.85 6.47
C ALA A 40 -8.70 7.26 7.09
N LEU A 41 -9.29 8.21 6.35
CA LEU A 41 -9.48 9.59 6.79
C LEU A 41 -10.78 9.85 7.55
N SER A 42 -11.81 9.01 7.37
CA SER A 42 -13.12 9.23 7.96
C SER A 42 -13.79 7.93 8.37
N THR A 43 -14.01 7.76 9.67
CA THR A 43 -14.95 6.79 10.23
C THR A 43 -16.19 7.58 10.65
N GLY A 44 -17.35 7.31 10.06
CA GLY A 44 -18.56 8.06 10.43
C GLY A 44 -19.81 7.65 9.70
N ILE A 45 -20.95 8.04 10.27
CA ILE A 45 -22.28 7.92 9.65
C ILE A 45 -22.35 8.97 8.53
N SER A 46 -22.95 8.63 7.40
CA SER A 46 -23.24 9.55 6.30
C SER A 46 -23.90 10.84 6.84
N GLY A 47 -23.14 11.93 6.91
CA GLY A 47 -23.57 13.23 7.44
C GLY A 47 -22.79 13.76 8.65
N ASN A 48 -21.97 12.95 9.32
CA ASN A 48 -21.12 13.42 10.42
C ASN A 48 -19.78 12.63 10.46
N PRO A 49 -18.74 13.08 9.73
CA PRO A 49 -17.43 12.43 9.73
C PRO A 49 -16.68 12.77 11.01
N MET A 50 -16.99 12.10 12.11
CA MET A 50 -16.27 12.27 13.37
C MET A 50 -15.40 11.04 13.64
N GLN A 51 -14.14 11.19 13.23
CA GLN A 51 -12.93 10.49 13.69
C GLN A 51 -12.21 9.67 12.59
N PRO A 52 -10.96 10.04 12.24
CA PRO A 52 -10.13 9.21 11.39
C PRO A 52 -9.84 7.88 12.10
N HIS A 53 -9.78 6.79 11.33
CA HIS A 53 -9.35 5.51 11.87
C HIS A 53 -7.83 5.55 12.05
N TRP A 54 -7.37 6.05 13.21
CA TRP A 54 -5.94 6.32 13.45
C TRP A 54 -5.04 5.12 13.12
N LEU A 55 -5.51 3.89 13.35
CA LEU A 55 -4.76 2.68 13.01
C LEU A 55 -4.50 2.55 11.51
N LEU A 56 -5.53 2.67 10.67
CA LEU A 56 -5.41 2.57 9.21
C LEU A 56 -4.62 3.75 8.64
N LEU A 57 -4.89 4.96 9.14
CA LEU A 57 -4.21 6.17 8.68
C LEU A 57 -2.71 6.12 8.99
N CYS A 58 -2.33 5.78 10.23
CA CYS A 58 -0.92 5.65 10.60
C CYS A 58 -0.20 4.58 9.78
N LEU A 59 -0.86 3.45 9.52
CA LEU A 59 -0.27 2.35 8.74
C LEU A 59 -0.06 2.77 7.28
N ASP A 60 -1.06 3.41 6.67
CA ASP A 60 -0.99 3.84 5.27
C ASP A 60 0.04 4.96 5.06
N VAL A 61 0.06 5.96 5.95
CA VAL A 61 1.08 7.02 5.95
C VAL A 61 2.48 6.42 6.10
N LEU A 62 2.65 5.41 6.97
CA LEU A 62 3.94 4.73 7.14
C LEU A 62 4.37 4.03 5.84
N ILE A 63 3.45 3.40 5.11
CA ILE A 63 3.71 2.77 3.80
C ILE A 63 4.16 3.81 2.78
N VAL A 64 3.42 4.92 2.65
CA VAL A 64 3.74 5.99 1.71
C VAL A 64 5.12 6.59 2.02
N VAL A 65 5.40 6.89 3.30
CA VAL A 65 6.70 7.42 3.73
C VAL A 65 7.83 6.43 3.43
N MET A 66 7.62 5.12 3.68
CA MET A 66 8.61 4.10 3.33
C MET A 66 8.82 4.01 1.82
N LEU A 67 7.77 4.09 0.99
CA LEU A 67 7.85 4.07 -0.47
C LEU A 67 8.64 5.28 -1.01
N VAL A 68 8.39 6.47 -0.46
CA VAL A 68 9.14 7.68 -0.81
C VAL A 68 10.59 7.59 -0.33
N ALA A 69 10.83 7.05 0.87
CA ALA A 69 12.19 6.83 1.37
C ALA A 69 12.97 5.83 0.48
N THR A 70 12.29 4.80 -0.06
CA THR A 70 12.91 3.89 -1.05
C THR A 70 13.28 4.56 -2.37
N LEU A 71 12.54 5.58 -2.78
CA LEU A 71 12.86 6.37 -3.98
C LEU A 71 14.15 7.16 -3.81
N PHE A 72 14.36 7.78 -2.65
CA PHE A 72 15.59 8.53 -2.35
C PHE A 72 16.82 7.62 -2.12
N LYS A 73 16.62 6.37 -1.70
CA LYS A 73 17.70 5.36 -1.49
C LYS A 73 18.16 4.65 -2.78
N PHE A 74 18.09 5.32 -3.93
CA PHE A 74 18.46 4.78 -5.25
C PHE A 74 19.93 4.31 -5.37
N LYS A 75 20.81 4.78 -4.48
CA LYS A 75 22.24 4.50 -4.54
C LYS A 75 22.61 3.08 -4.10
N ASP A 76 21.78 2.45 -3.28
CA ASP A 76 22.04 1.14 -2.68
C ASP A 76 20.95 0.11 -3.05
N LEU A 77 21.14 -0.62 -4.15
CA LEU A 77 20.22 -1.68 -4.62
C LEU A 77 19.93 -2.73 -3.54
N ARG A 78 20.89 -3.02 -2.64
CA ARG A 78 20.70 -3.96 -1.52
C ARG A 78 19.73 -3.42 -0.48
N LEU A 79 19.82 -2.13 -0.14
CA LEU A 79 18.89 -1.49 0.78
C LEU A 79 17.52 -1.34 0.13
N GLN A 80 17.48 -0.92 -1.13
CA GLN A 80 16.22 -0.75 -1.86
C GLN A 80 15.41 -2.06 -1.92
N MET A 81 16.07 -3.19 -2.16
CA MET A 81 15.43 -4.52 -2.07
C MET A 81 14.88 -4.84 -0.68
N LYS A 82 15.64 -4.56 0.38
CA LYS A 82 15.19 -4.79 1.77
C LYS A 82 13.96 -3.94 2.08
N LEU A 83 14.00 -2.66 1.76
CA LEU A 83 12.88 -1.76 2.00
C LEU A 83 11.67 -2.09 1.11
N CYS A 84 11.86 -2.53 -0.14
CA CYS A 84 10.77 -3.03 -0.99
C CYS A 84 10.06 -4.23 -0.35
N LYS A 85 10.83 -5.17 0.22
CA LYS A 85 10.28 -6.32 0.94
C LYS A 85 9.52 -5.89 2.20
N VAL A 86 10.08 -4.95 2.97
CA VAL A 86 9.41 -4.39 4.16
C VAL A 86 8.10 -3.72 3.76
N ASN A 87 8.10 -2.89 2.70
CA ASN A 87 6.89 -2.27 2.17
C ASN A 87 5.85 -3.29 1.72
N LEU A 88 6.27 -4.35 1.02
CA LEU A 88 5.38 -5.42 0.62
C LEU A 88 4.73 -6.08 1.84
N THR A 89 5.51 -6.41 2.87
CA THR A 89 4.99 -6.96 4.13
C THR A 89 4.02 -5.99 4.81
N LEU A 90 4.30 -4.69 4.79
CA LEU A 90 3.45 -3.66 5.36
C LEU A 90 2.10 -3.55 4.62
N ILE A 91 2.11 -3.58 3.28
CA ILE A 91 0.89 -3.60 2.45
C ILE A 91 0.06 -4.85 2.75
N VAL A 92 0.70 -6.02 2.88
CA VAL A 92 0.00 -7.27 3.27
C VAL A 92 -0.62 -7.15 4.66
N ALA A 93 0.09 -6.57 5.63
CA ALA A 93 -0.45 -6.34 6.97
C ALA A 93 -1.66 -5.39 6.94
N LEU A 94 -1.64 -4.35 6.09
CA LEU A 94 -2.77 -3.45 5.88
C LEU A 94 -3.99 -4.19 5.30
N ILE A 95 -3.79 -5.02 4.27
CA ILE A 95 -4.87 -5.83 3.68
C ILE A 95 -5.47 -6.79 4.72
N LEU A 96 -4.62 -7.46 5.51
CA LEU A 96 -5.08 -8.34 6.58
C LEU A 96 -5.89 -7.59 7.64
N SER A 97 -5.46 -6.39 8.04
CA SER A 97 -6.19 -5.55 8.98
C SER A 97 -7.59 -5.20 8.47
N ILE A 98 -7.72 -4.81 7.20
CA ILE A 98 -9.02 -4.55 6.54
C ILE A 98 -9.89 -5.81 6.55
N PHE A 99 -9.32 -6.97 6.25
CA PHE A 99 -10.06 -8.22 6.20
C PHE A 99 -10.57 -8.65 7.58
N VAL A 100 -9.77 -8.48 8.63
CA VAL A 100 -10.19 -8.72 10.02
C VAL A 100 -11.32 -7.79 10.41
N MET A 101 -11.23 -6.49 10.08
CA MET A 101 -12.31 -5.52 10.32
C MET A 101 -13.61 -5.90 9.60
N TRP A 102 -13.50 -6.34 8.34
CA TRP A 102 -14.65 -6.81 7.57
C TRP A 102 -15.32 -8.01 8.24
N PHE A 103 -14.54 -8.99 8.69
CA PHE A 103 -15.07 -10.15 9.41
C PHE A 103 -15.77 -9.76 10.72
N LEU A 104 -15.19 -8.84 11.48
CA LEU A 104 -15.75 -8.34 12.73
C LEU A 104 -17.07 -7.59 12.53
N GLN A 105 -17.16 -6.78 11.47
CA GLN A 105 -18.35 -5.98 11.14
C GLN A 105 -19.45 -6.80 10.48
N ARG A 106 -19.10 -7.86 9.73
CA ARG A 106 -20.07 -8.81 9.18
C ARG A 106 -20.88 -9.53 10.27
N GLY A 107 -20.33 -9.66 11.48
CA GLY A 107 -21.07 -10.17 12.65
C GLY A 107 -22.08 -9.19 13.23
N HIS A 108 -21.99 -7.90 12.90
CA HIS A 108 -22.83 -6.82 13.45
C HIS A 108 -23.79 -6.18 12.43
N GLY A 109 -23.74 -6.57 11.15
CA GLY A 109 -24.60 -6.03 10.09
C GLY A 109 -24.14 -6.35 8.66
N ILE A 110 -24.78 -5.75 7.66
CA ILE A 110 -24.42 -5.92 6.25
C ILE A 110 -23.24 -4.98 5.93
N ALA A 111 -22.03 -5.54 5.95
CA ALA A 111 -20.81 -4.86 5.53
C ALA A 111 -20.62 -5.01 4.01
N VAL A 112 -20.87 -3.93 3.26
CA VAL A 112 -20.62 -3.88 1.81
C VAL A 112 -19.19 -3.39 1.57
N MET A 113 -18.41 -4.26 0.93
CA MET A 113 -17.03 -3.96 0.55
C MET A 113 -17.02 -3.10 -0.71
N THR A 114 -16.27 -2.00 -0.71
CA THR A 114 -16.21 -1.09 -1.87
C THR A 114 -15.13 -1.54 -2.85
N LEU A 115 -15.30 -1.22 -4.14
CA LEU A 115 -14.34 -1.52 -5.21
C LEU A 115 -12.91 -1.02 -4.90
N TRP A 116 -12.82 0.02 -4.08
CA TRP A 116 -11.57 0.64 -3.66
C TRP A 116 -10.64 -0.24 -2.82
N MET A 117 -11.12 -1.36 -2.27
CA MET A 117 -10.25 -2.36 -1.64
C MET A 117 -9.23 -2.96 -2.63
N MET A 118 -9.45 -2.82 -3.93
CA MET A 118 -8.52 -3.29 -4.96
C MET A 118 -7.27 -2.40 -5.11
N LEU A 119 -7.26 -1.18 -4.58
CA LEU A 119 -6.10 -0.27 -4.64
C LEU A 119 -4.85 -0.81 -3.93
N PRO A 120 -4.91 -1.26 -2.66
CA PRO A 120 -3.74 -1.84 -1.99
C PRO A 120 -3.26 -3.13 -2.66
N PHE A 121 -4.17 -3.90 -3.28
CA PHE A 121 -3.80 -5.03 -4.13
C PHE A 121 -3.02 -4.59 -5.38
N ALA A 122 -3.47 -3.54 -6.07
CA ALA A 122 -2.75 -2.99 -7.21
C ALA A 122 -1.37 -2.45 -6.79
N ALA A 123 -1.29 -1.73 -5.66
CA ALA A 123 -0.02 -1.26 -5.09
C ALA A 123 0.91 -2.43 -4.77
N MET A 124 0.39 -3.51 -4.17
CA MET A 124 1.14 -4.73 -3.88
C MET A 124 1.79 -5.32 -5.13
N VAL A 125 1.01 -5.51 -6.21
CA VAL A 125 1.52 -6.05 -7.49
C VAL A 125 2.62 -5.16 -8.06
N LEU A 126 2.44 -3.85 -8.04
CA LEU A 126 3.45 -2.89 -8.51
C LEU A 126 4.74 -2.96 -7.67
N THR A 127 4.64 -3.05 -6.34
CA THR A 127 5.82 -3.28 -5.50
C THR A 127 6.51 -4.62 -5.75
N MET A 128 5.76 -5.68 -6.09
CA MET A 128 6.37 -6.97 -6.48
C MET A 128 7.10 -6.86 -7.82
N MET A 129 6.52 -6.17 -8.82
CA MET A 129 7.18 -5.91 -10.10
C MET A 129 8.45 -5.09 -9.92
N ALA A 130 8.38 -4.03 -9.11
CA ALA A 130 9.56 -3.22 -8.77
C ALA A 130 10.67 -4.06 -8.13
N ASN A 131 10.33 -4.96 -7.20
CA ASN A 131 11.29 -5.85 -6.56
C ASN A 131 11.93 -6.85 -7.55
N GLY A 132 11.15 -7.35 -8.51
CA GLY A 132 11.64 -8.17 -9.62
C GLY A 132 12.67 -7.44 -10.47
N CYS A 133 12.39 -6.17 -10.82
CA CYS A 133 13.34 -5.31 -11.52
C CYS A 133 14.63 -5.11 -10.70
N ILE A 134 14.57 -4.73 -9.41
CA ILE A 134 15.79 -4.56 -8.57
C ILE A 134 16.68 -5.79 -8.61
N LYS A 135 16.07 -6.98 -8.51
CA LYS A 135 16.80 -8.25 -8.47
C LYS A 135 17.53 -8.50 -9.78
N ASN A 136 16.93 -8.14 -10.92
CA ASN A 136 17.55 -8.25 -12.23
C ASN A 136 18.70 -7.25 -12.38
N ASP A 137 18.50 -5.99 -11.96
CA ASP A 137 19.52 -4.94 -11.98
C ASP A 137 20.77 -5.34 -11.19
N ARG A 138 20.56 -5.93 -10.00
CA ARG A 138 21.65 -6.42 -9.16
C ARG A 138 22.42 -7.56 -9.83
N LYS A 139 21.73 -8.47 -10.54
CA LYS A 139 22.39 -9.57 -11.26
C LYS A 139 23.30 -9.03 -12.37
N LEU A 140 22.78 -8.10 -13.19
CA LEU A 140 23.55 -7.50 -14.28
C LEU A 140 24.81 -6.76 -13.79
N LEU A 141 24.72 -6.05 -12.66
CA LEU A 141 25.89 -5.43 -12.04
C LEU A 141 26.90 -6.46 -11.52
N SER A 142 26.42 -7.54 -10.89
CA SER A 142 27.28 -8.62 -10.41
C SER A 142 27.98 -9.37 -11.55
N ASP A 143 27.33 -9.55 -12.69
CA ASP A 143 27.90 -10.24 -13.85
C ASP A 143 28.95 -9.36 -14.54
N SER A 144 28.73 -8.04 -14.60
CA SER A 144 29.73 -7.08 -15.09
C SER A 144 30.98 -7.01 -14.21
N GLU A 145 30.84 -7.19 -12.89
CA GLU A 145 31.95 -7.18 -11.94
C GLU A 145 32.79 -8.47 -12.02
N ARG A 146 32.21 -9.58 -12.53
CA ARG A 146 32.90 -10.86 -12.73
C ARG A 146 33.74 -10.92 -14.01
N LEU A 147 33.47 -10.05 -14.99
CA LEU A 147 34.19 -9.99 -16.26
C LEU A 147 35.41 -9.06 -16.22
N ARG A 148 35.66 -8.42 -15.08
CA ARG A 148 36.71 -7.42 -14.87
C ARG A 148 37.69 -7.92 -13.81
#